data_AF-A0A180EUW4-F1
#
_entry.id   AF-A0A180EUW4-F1
#
_cell.length_a   1.000
_cell.length_b   1.000
_cell.length_c   1.000
_cell.angle_alpha   90.00
_cell.angle_beta   90.00
_cell.angle_gamma   90.00
#
_symmetry.space_group_name_H-M   'P 1'
#
loop_
_entity.id
_entity.type
_entity.pdbx_description
1 polymer ?
#
loop_
_entity_poly.entity_id
_entity_poly.type
_entity_poly.pdbx_seq_one_letter_code
_entity_poly.pdbx_strand_id
1 'polypeptide(L)'
;MLNPHHFERLFMDRTNNLKDSGAAEKVTTVDEKTVCGSKDSFCSTLPVYLIHVRSVENNICLGQRKTGTKSNEITAIPELLELLELKTLLQKRLPKGKQIVF
;
A
#
# COMPACT_ATOMS: atom_id res chain seq x y z
N MET A 1 18.89 -8.32 12.74
CA MET A 1 17.46 -7.95 12.75
C MET A 1 17.36 -6.43 12.82
N LEU A 2 16.40 -5.83 12.11
CA LEU A 2 16.17 -4.39 12.14
C LEU A 2 15.53 -3.99 13.49
N ASN A 3 15.98 -2.90 14.13
CA ASN A 3 15.33 -2.39 15.34
C ASN A 3 13.95 -1.79 14.97
N PRO A 4 12.84 -2.27 15.55
CA PRO A 4 11.48 -1.83 15.19
C PRO A 4 11.26 -0.32 15.36
N HIS A 5 11.69 0.26 16.48
CA HIS A 5 11.51 1.68 16.76
C HIS A 5 12.36 2.58 15.86
N HIS A 6 13.54 2.10 15.48
CA HIS A 6 14.40 2.81 14.54
C HIS A 6 13.79 2.81 13.14
N PHE A 7 13.25 1.67 12.70
CA PHE A 7 12.54 1.57 11.43
C PHE A 7 11.30 2.45 11.40
N GLU A 8 10.48 2.40 12.44
CA GLU A 8 9.28 3.23 12.58
C GLU A 8 9.61 4.72 12.44
N ARG A 9 10.63 5.20 13.17
CA ARG A 9 11.08 6.59 13.08
C ARG A 9 11.50 6.98 11.66
N LEU A 10 12.38 6.18 11.04
CA LEU A 10 12.86 6.47 9.68
C LEU A 10 11.73 6.42 8.64
N PHE A 11 10.77 5.51 8.83
CA PHE A 11 9.60 5.39 7.98
C PHE A 11 8.68 6.62 8.11
N MET A 12 8.42 7.07 9.35
CA MET A 12 7.66 8.29 9.61
C MET A 12 8.33 9.53 9.02
N ASP A 13 9.64 9.70 9.23
CA ASP A 13 10.38 10.84 8.69
C ASP A 13 10.35 10.86 7.16
N ARG A 14 10.56 9.72 6.50
CA ARG A 14 10.46 9.63 5.04
C ARG A 14 9.06 9.97 4.54
N THR A 15 8.02 9.42 5.16
CA THR A 15 6.64 9.66 4.73
C THR A 15 6.19 11.10 4.96
N ASN A 16 6.68 11.77 6.00
CA ASN A 16 6.39 13.19 6.23
C ASN A 16 7.10 14.10 5.23
N ASN A 17 8.39 13.88 4.96
CA ASN A 17 9.12 14.62 3.93
C ASN A 17 8.45 14.51 2.54
N LEU A 18 7.80 13.39 2.26
CA LEU A 18 7.08 13.17 1.00
C LEU A 18 5.78 13.96 0.88
N LYS A 19 5.12 14.25 2.01
CA LYS A 19 3.90 15.07 2.03
C LYS A 19 4.22 16.53 1.71
N ASP A 20 5.35 17.02 2.19
CA ASP A 20 5.74 18.43 2.04
C ASP A 20 6.27 18.75 0.64
N SER A 21 6.78 17.76 -0.10
CA SER A 21 7.36 17.95 -1.42
C SER A 21 6.35 17.96 -2.58
N GLY A 22 5.07 17.65 -2.33
CA GLY A 22 4.05 17.53 -3.38
C GLY A 22 4.27 16.34 -4.34
N ALA A 23 5.32 15.53 -4.13
CA ALA A 23 5.69 14.40 -4.99
C ALA A 23 4.76 13.18 -4.84
N ALA A 24 3.80 13.22 -3.90
CA ALA A 24 2.79 12.19 -3.72
C ALA A 24 1.83 12.05 -4.92
N GLU A 25 1.77 13.06 -5.81
CA GLU A 25 0.92 13.01 -7.01
C GLU A 25 1.52 12.24 -8.19
N LYS A 26 2.82 11.91 -8.16
CA LYS A 26 3.51 11.45 -9.37
C LYS A 26 3.95 9.99 -9.33
N VAL A 27 3.40 9.28 -10.31
CA VAL A 27 3.70 7.92 -10.77
C VAL A 27 3.49 6.82 -9.74
N THR A 28 2.36 6.16 -9.93
CA THR A 28 1.92 5.00 -9.16
C THR A 28 1.91 3.79 -10.08
N THR A 29 2.79 2.83 -9.83
CA THR A 29 2.80 1.53 -10.52
C THR A 29 2.01 0.52 -9.70
N VAL A 30 1.23 -0.33 -10.36
CA VAL A 30 0.52 -1.45 -9.73
C VAL A 30 1.26 -2.73 -10.09
N ASP A 31 1.61 -3.53 -9.08
CA ASP A 31 2.34 -4.79 -9.28
C ASP A 31 1.71 -5.93 -8.47
N GLU A 32 1.77 -7.14 -9.03
CA GLU A 32 1.26 -8.37 -8.42
C GLU A 32 2.41 -9.11 -7.72
N LYS A 33 2.13 -9.64 -6.53
CA LYS A 33 3.10 -10.42 -5.78
C LYS A 33 2.42 -11.63 -5.14
N THR A 34 2.87 -12.82 -5.49
CA THR A 34 2.55 -14.02 -4.73
C THR A 34 3.49 -14.13 -3.54
N VAL A 35 2.94 -14.27 -2.33
CA VAL A 35 3.74 -14.42 -1.11
C VAL A 35 4.42 -15.79 -1.13
N CYS A 36 5.75 -15.79 -1.25
CA CYS A 36 6.55 -17.02 -1.22
C CYS A 36 6.33 -17.75 0.11
N GLY A 37 6.09 -19.07 0.06
CA GLY A 37 5.82 -19.91 1.23
C GLY A 37 4.40 -19.81 1.80
N SER A 38 3.49 -19.03 1.20
CA SER A 38 2.09 -18.92 1.67
C SER A 38 1.19 -20.08 1.25
N LYS A 39 1.64 -20.92 0.31
CA LYS A 39 0.93 -22.12 -0.10
C LYS A 39 1.21 -23.22 0.92
N ASP A 40 0.21 -23.58 1.70
CA ASP A 40 0.28 -24.76 2.55
C ASP A 40 -0.49 -25.92 1.91
N SER A 41 0.27 -26.89 1.37
CA SER A 41 -0.28 -28.12 0.82
C SER A 41 -0.83 -29.07 1.89
N PHE A 42 -0.46 -28.90 3.16
CA PHE A 42 -0.93 -29.73 4.28
C PHE A 42 -2.30 -29.26 4.79
N CYS A 43 -2.53 -27.94 4.90
CA CYS A 43 -3.83 -27.36 5.26
C CYS A 43 -4.68 -26.92 4.07
N SER A 44 -4.37 -27.34 2.84
CA SER A 44 -5.11 -26.97 1.62
C SER A 44 -5.25 -25.45 1.41
N THR A 45 -4.31 -24.65 1.91
CA THR A 45 -4.41 -23.19 1.88
C THR A 45 -3.87 -22.66 0.55
N LEU A 46 -4.71 -21.90 -0.16
CA LEU A 46 -4.34 -21.30 -1.42
C LEU A 46 -3.21 -20.26 -1.24
N PRO A 47 -2.34 -20.09 -2.26
CA PRO A 47 -1.32 -19.05 -2.25
C PRO A 47 -1.95 -17.67 -2.02
N VAL A 48 -1.28 -16.83 -1.23
CA VAL A 48 -1.70 -15.45 -1.03
C VAL A 48 -1.18 -14.61 -2.19
N TYR A 49 -2.10 -14.13 -3.00
CA TYR A 49 -1.85 -13.12 -4.03
C TYR A 49 -2.03 -11.74 -3.40
N LEU A 50 -1.08 -10.84 -3.65
CA LEU A 50 -1.08 -9.50 -3.12
C LEU A 50 -0.86 -8.52 -4.25
N ILE A 51 -1.77 -7.57 -4.39
CA ILE A 51 -1.63 -6.47 -5.32
C ILE A 51 -1.14 -5.29 -4.51
N HIS A 52 -0.07 -4.66 -4.96
CA HIS A 52 0.48 -3.51 -4.28
C HIS A 52 0.62 -2.34 -5.25
N VAL A 53 0.33 -1.17 -4.70
CA VAL A 53 0.40 0.10 -5.40
C VAL A 53 1.62 0.82 -4.86
N ARG A 54 2.63 1.02 -5.70
CA ARG A 54 3.93 1.58 -5.32
C ARG A 54 4.19 2.89 -6.05
N SER A 55 4.74 3.86 -5.35
CA SER A 55 5.39 5.00 -5.97
C SER A 55 6.87 4.66 -6.17
N VAL A 56 7.30 4.54 -7.43
CA VAL A 56 8.67 4.14 -7.80
C VAL A 56 9.66 5.22 -7.39
N GLU A 57 9.35 6.48 -7.67
CA GLU A 57 10.19 7.63 -7.32
C GLU A 57 10.43 7.70 -5.80
N ASN A 58 9.38 7.39 -5.03
CA ASN A 58 9.40 7.54 -3.58
C ASN A 58 9.78 6.25 -2.85
N ASN A 59 9.95 5.13 -3.58
CA ASN A 59 10.26 3.80 -3.04
C ASN A 59 9.31 3.36 -1.90
N ILE A 60 8.05 3.77 -1.95
CA ILE A 60 7.04 3.53 -0.91
C ILE A 60 5.83 2.80 -1.49
N CYS A 61 5.29 1.85 -0.71
CA CYS A 61 4.01 1.22 -0.99
C CYS A 61 2.87 2.10 -0.46
N LEU A 62 1.98 2.55 -1.33
CA LEU A 62 0.84 3.41 -1.01
C LEU A 62 -0.38 2.62 -0.53
N GLY A 63 -0.53 1.39 -1.02
CA GLY A 63 -1.63 0.52 -0.67
C GLY A 63 -1.38 -0.92 -1.12
N GLN A 64 -1.99 -1.87 -0.42
CA GLN A 64 -1.92 -3.28 -0.79
C GLN A 64 -3.27 -3.95 -0.55
N ARG A 65 -3.64 -4.91 -1.41
CA ARG A 65 -4.87 -5.69 -1.28
C ARG A 65 -4.57 -7.16 -1.51
N LYS A 66 -5.03 -8.01 -0.59
CA LYS A 66 -4.94 -9.47 -0.71
C LYS A 66 -6.04 -9.95 -1.67
N THR A 67 -5.68 -10.85 -2.59
CA THR A 67 -6.60 -11.55 -3.48
C THR A 67 -6.50 -13.07 -3.26
N GLY A 68 -7.63 -13.76 -3.44
CA GLY A 68 -7.72 -15.21 -3.23
C GLY A 68 -7.22 -16.05 -4.42
N THR A 69 -7.19 -15.47 -5.61
CA THR A 69 -6.74 -16.09 -6.86
C THR A 69 -6.12 -15.03 -7.77
N LYS A 70 -5.30 -15.46 -8.75
CA LYS A 70 -4.72 -14.58 -9.77
C LYS A 70 -5.81 -13.83 -10.57
N SER A 71 -6.87 -14.50 -10.98
CA SER A 71 -7.95 -13.88 -11.78
C SER A 71 -8.72 -12.77 -11.07
N ASN A 72 -8.66 -12.70 -9.74
CA ASN A 72 -9.31 -11.64 -8.96
C ASN A 72 -8.53 -10.30 -9.04
N GLU A 73 -7.38 -10.27 -9.70
CA GLU A 73 -6.58 -9.05 -9.90
C GLU A 73 -7.32 -7.99 -10.72
N ILE A 74 -8.13 -8.41 -11.71
CA ILE A 74 -8.92 -7.50 -12.56
C ILE A 74 -9.89 -6.67 -11.72
N THR A 75 -10.50 -7.26 -10.69
CA THR A 75 -11.47 -6.59 -9.80
C THR A 75 -10.78 -5.87 -8.64
N ALA A 76 -9.70 -6.43 -8.13
CA ALA A 76 -9.01 -5.89 -6.96
C ALA A 76 -8.18 -4.64 -7.26
N ILE A 77 -7.73 -4.43 -8.51
CA ILE A 77 -7.04 -3.20 -8.91
C ILE A 77 -7.98 -1.97 -8.86
N PRO A 78 -9.17 -1.98 -9.51
CA PRO A 78 -10.16 -0.91 -9.38
C PRO A 78 -10.52 -0.59 -7.93
N GLU A 79 -10.79 -1.61 -7.10
CA GLU A 79 -11.13 -1.42 -5.68
C GLU A 79 -10.00 -0.75 -4.90
N LEU A 80 -8.74 -1.12 -5.19
CA LEU A 80 -7.58 -0.54 -4.53
C LEU A 80 -7.34 0.91 -4.95
N LEU A 81 -7.60 1.23 -6.22
CA LEU A 81 -7.54 2.61 -6.72
C LEU A 81 -8.65 3.47 -6.12
N GLU A 82 -9.88 2.97 -6.04
CA GLU A 82 -11.00 3.68 -5.41
C GLU A 82 -10.70 4.00 -3.94
N LEU A 83 -10.13 3.06 -3.18
CA LEU A 83 -9.71 3.29 -1.80
C LEU A 83 -8.63 4.38 -1.69
N LEU A 84 -7.70 4.45 -2.64
CA LEU A 84 -6.64 5.47 -2.68
C LEU A 84 -7.19 6.85 -3.07
N GLU A 85 -8.12 6.91 -4.02
CA GLU A 85 -8.80 8.13 -4.43
C GLU A 85 -9.68 8.67 -3.30
N LEU A 86 -10.47 7.82 -2.63
CA LEU A 86 -11.26 8.18 -1.46
C LEU A 86 -10.37 8.76 -0.34
N LYS A 87 -9.22 8.14 -0.08
CA LYS A 87 -8.27 8.64 0.91
C LYS A 87 -7.71 10.01 0.53
N THR A 88 -7.41 10.22 -0.76
CA THR A 88 -6.93 11.50 -1.29
C THR A 88 -8.01 12.59 -1.18
N LEU A 89 -9.26 12.26 -1.50
CA LEU A 89 -10.40 13.17 -1.37
C LEU A 89 -10.69 13.52 0.08
N LEU A 90 -10.65 12.54 0.99
CA LEU A 90 -10.81 12.76 2.43
C LEU A 90 -9.69 13.64 2.99
N GLN A 91 -8.44 13.42 2.59
CA GLN A 91 -7.31 14.26 2.99
C GLN A 91 -7.45 15.70 2.47
N LYS A 92 -7.91 15.90 1.23
CA LYS A 92 -8.18 17.24 0.68
C LYS A 92 -9.33 17.96 1.40
N ARG A 93 -10.32 17.22 1.93
CA ARG A 93 -11.43 17.77 2.71
C ARG A 93 -11.12 17.99 4.20
N LEU A 94 -10.05 17.40 4.73
CA LEU A 94 -9.71 17.56 6.14
C LEU A 94 -8.91 18.86 6.36
N PRO A 95 -9.28 19.70 7.33
CA PRO A 95 -8.45 20.85 7.72
C PRO A 95 -7.09 20.35 8.19
N LYS A 96 -6.01 21.02 7.76
CA LYS A 96 -4.62 20.67 8.09
C LYS A 96 -4.50 20.46 9.61
N GLY A 97 -4.22 19.22 10.05
CA GLY A 97 -4.03 18.88 11.46
C GLY A 97 -4.84 17.69 12.00
N LYS A 98 -5.81 17.14 11.26
CA LYS A 98 -6.49 15.89 11.66
C LYS A 98 -6.00 14.70 10.83
N GLN A 99 -5.27 13.78 11.46
CA GLN A 99 -4.95 12.47 10.87
C GLN A 99 -6.10 11.50 11.16
N ILE A 100 -6.58 10.81 10.13
CA ILE A 100 -7.43 9.62 10.31
C ILE A 100 -6.51 8.51 10.80
N VAL A 101 -6.70 8.08 12.05
CA VAL A 101 -6.06 6.90 12.62
C VAL A 101 -6.89 5.69 12.17
N PHE A 102 -6.24 4.72 11.51
CA PHE A 102 -6.80 3.39 11.27
C PHE A 102 -6.24 2.43 12.32
#